data_AF-A0A7W0Y640-F1
#
_entry.id   AF-A0A7W0Y640-F1
#
_cell.length_a   1.000
_cell.length_b   1.000
_cell.length_c   1.000
_cell.angle_alpha   90.00
_cell.angle_beta   90.00
_cell.angle_gamma   90.00
#
_symmetry.space_group_name_H-M   'P 1'
#
loop_
_entity.id
_entity.type
_entity.pdbx_description
1 polymer ?
#
loop_
_entity_poly.entity_id
_entity_poly.type
_entity_poly.pdbx_seq_one_letter_code
_entity_poly.pdbx_strand_id
1 'polypeptide(L)'
;MRHVALILLSFTLGACEVDDDFSYDNVPDEPALTSDELVTLPDGLEHEHHEALEAALATETPEDDAANFDTDEVTGIVDEAVEDGAGGTASFQPLLRSGLHSRASDALRAAGVSAWRITQTIGNAPASAGVHARDGYVNGKPYTAAVDLSVSGLSTTQIHNLLERLAKLGFAVWYRKGGSDGWSGANHMHAVYANSAMKSALRSQVRSWLVGRNGLVSNSIYQFHKFSASAKANVKGKYAMSAQGTSNGGAGVSGRVNTRGVALTIRASASRSAAAVGSVGDGAYVTITCQKTGQSVTGTYGTT
;
A
#
# COMPACT_ATOMS: atom_id res chain seq x y z
N MET A 1 8.77 43.93 6.86
CA MET A 1 9.01 42.61 7.50
C MET A 1 7.72 41.81 7.41
N ARG A 2 7.67 40.75 6.59
CA ARG A 2 6.49 39.89 6.47
C ARG A 2 6.61 38.78 7.52
N HIS A 3 5.62 38.69 8.41
CA HIS A 3 5.52 37.59 9.35
C HIS A 3 4.90 36.41 8.61
N VAL A 4 5.64 35.31 8.48
CA VAL A 4 5.15 34.06 7.92
C VAL A 4 5.18 33.02 9.04
N ALA A 5 4.05 32.37 9.29
CA ALA A 5 3.94 31.30 10.28
C ALA A 5 4.70 30.06 9.77
N LEU A 6 5.68 29.60 10.55
CA LEU A 6 6.46 28.40 10.25
C LEU A 6 5.88 27.21 11.03
N ILE A 7 5.57 26.13 10.31
CA ILE A 7 5.24 24.83 10.89
C ILE A 7 6.57 24.08 11.11
N LEU A 8 6.92 23.81 12.36
CA LEU A 8 8.10 23.00 12.69
C LEU A 8 7.71 21.52 12.62
N LEU A 9 8.32 20.78 11.70
CA LEU A 9 8.23 19.33 11.62
C LEU A 9 9.27 18.71 12.56
N SER A 10 8.81 17.95 13.55
CA SER A 10 9.69 17.15 14.40
C SER A 10 9.48 15.66 14.13
N PHE A 11 10.57 14.91 14.12
CA PHE A 11 10.55 13.47 13.91
C PHE A 11 10.74 12.77 15.25
N THR A 12 9.85 11.84 15.58
CA THR A 12 9.96 10.98 16.76
C THR A 12 10.24 9.54 16.33
N LEU A 13 11.26 8.92 16.92
CA LEU A 13 11.49 7.47 16.89
C LEU A 13 10.63 6.77 17.95
N GLY A 14 9.33 7.03 17.97
CA GLY A 14 8.38 6.41 18.91
C GLY A 14 7.45 5.45 18.19
N ALA A 15 7.37 4.21 18.64
CA ALA A 15 6.43 3.23 18.13
C ALA A 15 4.99 3.75 18.29
N CYS A 16 4.17 3.65 17.23
CA CYS A 16 2.74 3.89 17.36
C CYS A 16 2.15 2.74 18.17
N GLU A 17 1.48 3.04 19.28
CA GLU A 17 0.70 2.05 20.03
C GLU A 17 -0.50 1.62 19.17
N VAL A 18 -0.66 0.32 19.00
CA VAL A 18 -1.74 -0.31 18.23
C VAL A 18 -2.90 -0.55 19.20
N ASP A 19 -4.14 -0.26 18.81
CA ASP A 19 -5.32 -0.59 19.63
C ASP A 19 -5.41 -2.12 19.85
N ASP A 20 -5.35 -2.56 21.11
CA ASP A 20 -5.27 -3.98 21.51
C ASP A 20 -6.61 -4.76 21.40
N ASP A 21 -7.70 -4.14 20.95
CA ASP A 21 -9.05 -4.72 21.03
C ASP A 21 -9.42 -5.65 19.85
N PHE A 22 -8.44 -6.14 19.09
CA PHE A 22 -8.66 -7.11 18.01
C PHE A 22 -7.81 -8.39 18.22
N SER A 23 -8.42 -9.40 18.84
CA SER A 23 -7.91 -10.77 18.83
C SER A 23 -8.29 -11.48 17.52
N TYR A 24 -7.27 -11.97 16.79
CA TYR A 24 -7.39 -12.69 15.51
C TYR A 24 -7.42 -14.22 15.69
N ASP A 25 -7.81 -14.73 16.87
CA ASP A 25 -7.50 -16.11 17.31
C ASP A 25 -8.37 -17.25 16.75
N ASN A 26 -9.14 -17.03 15.68
CA ASN A 26 -10.02 -18.08 15.12
C ASN A 26 -9.78 -18.38 13.63
N VAL A 27 -8.54 -18.26 13.15
CA VAL A 27 -8.17 -18.75 11.81
C VAL A 27 -7.47 -20.10 11.95
N PRO A 28 -7.90 -21.15 11.21
CA PRO A 28 -7.21 -22.44 11.21
C PRO A 28 -5.72 -22.26 10.90
N ASP A 29 -4.87 -23.05 11.55
CA ASP A 29 -3.42 -23.05 11.30
C ASP A 29 -3.16 -23.22 9.79
N GLU A 30 -2.52 -22.20 9.22
CA GLU A 30 -2.13 -22.25 7.82
C GLU A 30 -1.05 -23.34 7.62
N PRO A 31 -1.07 -24.07 6.49
CA PRO A 31 0.05 -24.94 6.17
C PRO A 31 1.33 -24.10 6.12
N ALA A 32 2.34 -24.52 6.87
CA ALA A 32 3.63 -23.86 6.86
C ALA A 32 4.19 -23.81 5.42
N LEU A 33 4.72 -22.65 5.05
CA LEU A 33 5.46 -22.50 3.80
C LEU A 33 6.69 -23.43 3.84
N THR A 34 7.00 -24.05 2.71
CA THR A 34 8.22 -24.87 2.60
C THR A 34 9.47 -24.00 2.73
N SER A 35 10.61 -24.58 3.09
CA SER A 35 11.88 -23.85 3.18
C SER A 35 12.25 -23.17 1.86
N ASP A 36 11.97 -23.80 0.71
CA ASP A 36 12.25 -23.21 -0.60
C ASP A 36 11.32 -22.01 -0.90
N GLU A 37 10.06 -22.08 -0.47
CA GLU A 37 9.13 -20.95 -0.56
C GLU A 37 9.51 -19.84 0.41
N LEU A 38 9.98 -20.17 1.61
CA LEU A 38 10.52 -19.21 2.55
C LEU A 38 11.79 -18.53 2.02
N VAL A 39 12.62 -19.23 1.23
CA VAL A 39 13.77 -18.61 0.54
C VAL A 39 13.33 -17.68 -0.59
N THR A 40 12.19 -17.94 -1.23
CA THR A 40 11.59 -16.98 -2.18
C THR A 40 10.84 -15.85 -1.49
N LEU A 41 10.48 -16.04 -0.21
CA LEU A 41 9.92 -15.00 0.63
C LEU A 41 11.06 -14.19 1.23
N PRO A 42 10.96 -12.87 1.21
CA PRO A 42 12.04 -12.02 1.68
C PRO A 42 11.99 -11.94 3.21
N ASP A 43 12.61 -12.92 3.86
CA ASP A 43 12.89 -12.87 5.29
C ASP A 43 14.24 -12.17 5.47
N GLY A 44 14.20 -10.89 5.84
CA GLY A 44 15.38 -10.10 6.18
C GLY A 44 15.95 -9.26 5.03
N LEU A 45 15.65 -7.95 5.05
CA LEU A 45 16.41 -6.95 4.31
C LEU A 45 17.87 -7.00 4.77
N GLU A 46 18.84 -7.08 3.85
CA GLU A 46 19.96 -6.12 3.77
C GLU A 46 20.42 -5.99 2.31
N HIS A 47 20.26 -4.78 1.75
CA HIS A 47 20.90 -4.13 0.60
C HIS A 47 21.15 -4.86 -0.75
N GLU A 48 21.44 -6.15 -0.80
CA GLU A 48 21.94 -6.81 -2.03
C GLU A 48 20.85 -7.13 -3.06
N HIS A 49 19.58 -7.19 -2.66
CA HIS A 49 18.47 -7.51 -3.58
C HIS A 49 17.83 -6.29 -4.25
N HIS A 50 18.19 -5.06 -3.87
CA HIS A 50 17.70 -3.87 -4.59
C HIS A 50 18.38 -3.76 -5.96
N GLU A 51 19.70 -3.94 -6.03
CA GLU A 51 20.44 -3.86 -7.30
C GLU A 51 20.07 -4.99 -8.27
N ALA A 52 19.88 -6.22 -7.78
CA ALA A 52 19.46 -7.34 -8.62
C ALA A 52 18.02 -7.15 -9.14
N LEU A 53 17.13 -6.54 -8.34
CA LEU A 53 15.79 -6.20 -8.76
C LEU A 53 15.79 -5.04 -9.76
N GLU A 54 16.60 -4.00 -9.54
CA GLU A 54 16.77 -2.92 -10.50
C GLU A 54 17.40 -3.40 -11.82
N ALA A 55 18.35 -4.33 -11.76
CA ALA A 55 18.94 -4.96 -12.95
C ALA A 55 17.93 -5.85 -13.69
N ALA A 56 17.07 -6.58 -12.97
CA ALA A 56 15.98 -7.34 -13.58
C ALA A 56 14.94 -6.41 -14.22
N LEU A 57 14.60 -5.29 -13.57
CA LEU A 57 13.72 -4.25 -14.12
C LEU A 57 14.32 -3.58 -15.35
N ALA A 58 15.64 -3.39 -15.38
CA ALA A 58 16.35 -2.83 -16.53
C ALA A 58 16.42 -3.79 -17.73
N THR A 59 16.14 -5.09 -17.53
CA THR A 59 16.19 -6.12 -18.59
C THR A 59 14.83 -6.60 -19.06
N GLU A 60 13.73 -6.27 -18.36
CA GLU A 60 12.38 -6.44 -18.89
C GLU A 60 12.17 -5.45 -20.05
N THR A 61 12.18 -5.96 -21.28
CA THR A 61 11.65 -5.22 -22.43
C THR A 61 10.18 -4.91 -22.15
N PRO A 62 9.75 -3.64 -22.20
CA PRO A 62 8.34 -3.30 -22.15
C PRO A 62 7.63 -4.07 -23.26
N GLU A 63 6.78 -5.02 -22.89
CA GLU A 63 5.87 -5.60 -23.86
C GLU A 63 4.95 -4.47 -24.30
N ASP A 64 4.98 -4.13 -25.59
CA ASP A 64 4.12 -3.16 -26.22
C ASP A 64 2.68 -3.67 -26.16
N ASP A 65 2.02 -3.40 -25.04
CA ASP A 65 0.67 -3.85 -24.69
C ASP A 65 -0.40 -2.86 -25.18
N ALA A 66 -0.12 -2.21 -26.33
CA ALA A 66 -1.00 -1.34 -27.09
C ALA A 66 -2.33 -2.04 -27.47
N ALA A 67 -3.24 -2.08 -26.52
CA ALA A 67 -4.64 -2.39 -26.69
C ALA A 67 -5.50 -1.35 -25.97
N ASN A 68 -5.58 -0.16 -26.58
CA ASN A 68 -6.68 0.81 -26.50
C ASN A 68 -7.13 1.35 -25.13
N PHE A 69 -6.27 1.35 -24.12
CA PHE A 69 -6.37 2.33 -23.04
C PHE A 69 -5.02 3.05 -22.99
N ASP A 70 -5.03 4.35 -23.22
CA ASP A 70 -3.87 5.25 -23.22
C ASP A 70 -3.04 5.02 -21.94
N THR A 71 -1.96 4.22 -22.05
CA THR A 71 -1.13 3.77 -20.92
C THR A 71 -0.17 4.86 -20.44
N ASP A 72 -0.08 5.97 -21.17
CA ASP A 72 0.80 7.09 -20.87
C ASP A 72 0.27 8.02 -19.76
N GLU A 73 -0.94 7.77 -19.24
CA GLU A 73 -1.55 8.60 -18.19
C GLU A 73 -2.01 7.78 -16.97
N VAL A 74 -1.17 6.86 -16.48
CA VAL A 74 -1.27 6.52 -15.04
C VAL A 74 -0.78 7.75 -14.28
N THR A 75 -1.70 8.66 -13.95
CA THR A 75 -1.41 9.74 -12.99
C THR A 75 -0.82 9.08 -11.76
N GLY A 76 0.46 9.35 -11.49
CA GLY A 76 1.13 8.80 -10.33
C GLY A 76 0.27 9.05 -9.12
N ILE A 77 -0.16 7.98 -8.43
CA ILE A 77 -0.80 8.17 -7.14
C ILE A 77 0.27 8.80 -6.28
N VAL A 78 0.00 10.02 -5.87
CA VAL A 78 0.81 10.69 -4.88
C VAL A 78 0.74 9.82 -3.63
N ASP A 79 1.80 9.05 -3.38
CA ASP A 79 1.96 8.20 -2.21
C ASP A 79 2.31 9.06 -1.00
N GLU A 80 1.61 10.18 -0.84
CA GLU A 80 1.72 11.06 0.31
C GLU A 80 0.93 10.46 1.47
N ALA A 81 1.50 10.63 2.66
CA ALA A 81 0.84 10.31 3.91
C ALA A 81 -0.42 11.16 4.06
N VAL A 82 -1.57 10.57 3.79
CA VAL A 82 -2.88 11.15 4.14
C VAL A 82 -3.02 11.06 5.66
N GLU A 83 -2.97 12.16 6.41
CA GLU A 83 -3.20 12.12 7.86
C GLU A 83 -4.67 11.78 8.20
N ASP A 84 -4.90 10.84 9.13
CA ASP A 84 -6.20 10.61 9.79
C ASP A 84 -6.52 11.69 10.84
N GLY A 85 -5.64 12.69 10.98
CA GLY A 85 -5.84 13.86 11.82
C GLY A 85 -6.81 14.84 11.16
N ALA A 86 -7.81 15.29 11.92
CA ALA A 86 -8.89 16.19 11.50
C ALA A 86 -8.45 17.62 11.08
N GLY A 87 -7.20 17.84 10.67
CA GLY A 87 -6.60 19.16 10.45
C GLY A 87 -6.29 19.56 9.01
N GLY A 88 -6.31 18.63 8.04
CA GLY A 88 -5.94 18.92 6.64
C GLY A 88 -7.11 18.73 5.67
N THR A 89 -7.59 19.82 5.06
CA THR A 89 -8.58 19.78 3.97
C THR A 89 -7.97 19.35 2.63
N ALA A 90 -7.17 18.28 2.61
CA ALA A 90 -6.94 17.59 1.34
C ALA A 90 -8.32 17.12 0.87
N SER A 91 -8.74 17.53 -0.31
CA SER A 91 -10.05 17.16 -0.85
C SER A 91 -10.08 15.66 -1.09
N PHE A 92 -10.48 14.89 -0.08
CA PHE A 92 -10.70 13.47 -0.20
C PHE A 92 -11.68 13.24 -1.35
N GLN A 93 -11.22 12.55 -2.38
CA GLN A 93 -12.12 12.13 -3.45
C GLN A 93 -13.19 11.24 -2.81
N PRO A 94 -14.46 11.35 -3.24
CA PRO A 94 -15.50 10.45 -2.77
C PRO A 94 -15.07 8.99 -2.98
N LEU A 95 -15.35 8.13 -2.01
CA LEU A 95 -15.10 6.70 -2.16
C LEU A 95 -15.88 6.18 -3.38
N LEU A 96 -15.23 5.38 -4.22
CA LEU A 96 -15.89 4.70 -5.34
C LEU A 96 -17.01 3.77 -4.85
N ARG A 97 -16.84 3.20 -3.64
CA ARG A 97 -17.80 2.30 -3.02
C ARG A 97 -17.63 2.33 -1.49
N SER A 98 -18.74 2.27 -0.76
CA SER A 98 -18.70 2.08 0.70
C SER A 98 -17.97 0.78 1.06
N GLY A 99 -17.16 0.77 2.12
CA GLY A 99 -16.42 -0.40 2.59
C GLY A 99 -15.03 -0.57 1.98
N LEU A 100 -14.60 0.30 1.06
CA LEU A 100 -13.21 0.40 0.64
C LEU A 100 -12.38 1.25 1.61
N HIS A 101 -11.12 0.90 1.73
CA HIS A 101 -10.10 1.83 2.23
C HIS A 101 -9.98 3.03 1.28
N SER A 102 -9.79 4.25 1.79
CA SER A 102 -9.69 5.48 0.96
C SER A 102 -8.58 5.36 -0.09
N ARG A 103 -7.38 4.96 0.32
CA ARG A 103 -6.26 4.71 -0.61
C ARG A 103 -6.53 3.61 -1.63
N ALA A 104 -7.27 2.55 -1.26
CA ALA A 104 -7.67 1.52 -2.22
C ALA A 104 -8.65 2.11 -3.25
N SER A 105 -9.58 2.97 -2.83
CA SER A 105 -10.48 3.69 -3.73
C SER A 105 -9.73 4.61 -4.69
N ASP A 106 -8.72 5.34 -4.21
CA ASP A 106 -7.91 6.21 -5.06
C ASP A 106 -7.04 5.40 -6.04
N ALA A 107 -6.50 4.27 -5.59
CA ALA A 107 -5.76 3.37 -6.44
C ALA A 107 -6.61 2.70 -7.52
N LEU A 108 -7.85 2.32 -7.20
CA LEU A 108 -8.80 1.87 -8.22
C LEU A 108 -9.08 2.97 -9.24
N ARG A 109 -9.27 4.23 -8.81
CA ARG A 109 -9.49 5.35 -9.73
C ARG A 109 -8.30 5.57 -10.66
N ALA A 110 -7.08 5.54 -10.12
CA ALA A 110 -5.84 5.65 -10.91
C ALA A 110 -5.64 4.46 -11.88
N ALA A 111 -6.18 3.28 -11.57
CA ALA A 111 -6.21 2.15 -12.49
C ALA A 111 -7.27 2.29 -13.60
N GLY A 112 -8.06 3.37 -13.62
CA GLY A 112 -9.20 3.55 -14.52
C GLY A 112 -10.44 2.72 -14.12
N VAL A 113 -10.52 2.24 -12.88
CA VAL A 113 -11.68 1.50 -12.38
C VAL A 113 -12.77 2.47 -11.95
N SER A 114 -13.94 2.31 -12.56
CA SER A 114 -15.16 3.03 -12.20
C SER A 114 -15.92 2.37 -11.05
N ALA A 115 -16.71 3.16 -10.32
CA ALA A 115 -17.54 2.68 -9.22
C ALA A 115 -18.49 1.52 -9.61
N TRP A 116 -19.03 1.54 -10.82
CA TRP A 116 -19.96 0.50 -11.30
C TRP A 116 -19.29 -0.86 -11.50
N ARG A 117 -17.96 -0.88 -11.69
CA ARG A 117 -17.21 -2.13 -11.87
C ARG A 117 -16.98 -2.85 -10.53
N ILE A 118 -17.08 -2.15 -9.40
CA ILE A 118 -16.90 -2.73 -8.08
C ILE A 118 -18.16 -3.51 -7.68
N THR A 119 -18.05 -4.84 -7.66
CA THR A 119 -19.16 -5.74 -7.33
C THR A 119 -19.24 -6.05 -5.85
N GLN A 120 -18.10 -6.11 -5.16
CA GLN A 120 -18.04 -6.42 -3.75
C GLN A 120 -16.91 -5.68 -3.03
N THR A 121 -17.18 -5.27 -1.80
CA THR A 121 -16.22 -4.66 -0.86
C THR A 121 -16.44 -5.31 0.50
N ILE A 122 -16.91 -4.59 1.52
CA ILE A 122 -17.37 -5.23 2.77
C ILE A 122 -18.63 -6.04 2.48
N GLY A 123 -18.62 -7.29 2.92
CA GLY A 123 -19.79 -8.15 2.92
C GLY A 123 -19.47 -9.54 3.46
N ASN A 124 -20.48 -10.18 4.06
CA ASN A 124 -20.37 -11.53 4.61
C ASN A 124 -21.15 -12.53 3.75
N ALA A 125 -21.10 -12.40 2.43
CA ALA A 125 -21.73 -13.39 1.55
C ALA A 125 -21.11 -14.77 1.85
N PRO A 126 -21.90 -15.85 2.02
CA PRO A 126 -21.36 -17.17 2.36
C PRO A 126 -20.24 -17.64 1.41
N ALA A 127 -20.37 -17.31 0.12
CA ALA A 127 -19.39 -17.63 -0.91
C ALA A 127 -18.02 -16.94 -0.73
N SER A 128 -17.95 -15.88 0.07
CA SER A 128 -16.69 -15.17 0.35
C SER A 128 -15.84 -15.85 1.42
N ALA A 129 -16.35 -16.85 2.14
CA ALA A 129 -15.65 -17.48 3.28
C ALA A 129 -15.06 -16.46 4.27
N GLY A 130 -15.69 -15.29 4.43
CA GLY A 130 -15.23 -14.22 5.29
C GLY A 130 -14.08 -13.36 4.75
N VAL A 131 -13.56 -13.58 3.53
CA VAL A 131 -12.46 -12.76 2.99
C VAL A 131 -12.86 -11.29 2.77
N HIS A 132 -14.15 -11.02 2.60
CA HIS A 132 -14.74 -9.68 2.51
C HIS A 132 -15.31 -9.15 3.84
N ALA A 133 -15.10 -9.87 4.95
CA ALA A 133 -15.39 -9.35 6.27
C ALA A 133 -14.48 -8.15 6.59
N ARG A 134 -14.95 -7.29 7.50
CA ARG A 134 -14.24 -6.08 7.94
C ARG A 134 -12.80 -6.39 8.37
N ASP A 135 -11.86 -5.60 7.88
CA ASP A 135 -10.44 -5.64 8.27
C ASP A 135 -10.11 -4.58 9.33
N GLY A 136 -10.76 -3.42 9.28
CA GLY A 136 -10.53 -2.34 10.25
C GLY A 136 -11.45 -1.14 10.04
N TYR A 137 -11.04 0.01 10.56
CA TYR A 137 -11.71 1.31 10.37
C TYR A 137 -10.74 2.35 9.82
N VAL A 138 -11.25 3.24 8.96
CA VAL A 138 -10.55 4.45 8.50
C VAL A 138 -11.56 5.60 8.55
N ASN A 139 -11.21 6.71 9.21
CA ASN A 139 -12.11 7.84 9.42
C ASN A 139 -13.48 7.44 10.01
N GLY A 140 -13.47 6.54 11.00
CA GLY A 140 -14.68 6.01 11.65
C GLY A 140 -15.57 5.12 10.78
N LYS A 141 -15.15 4.79 9.55
CA LYS A 141 -15.89 3.91 8.63
C LYS A 141 -15.20 2.56 8.52
N PRO A 142 -15.94 1.45 8.59
CA PRO A 142 -15.34 0.13 8.44
C PRO A 142 -14.85 -0.04 7.00
N TYR A 143 -13.72 -0.72 6.82
CA TYR A 143 -13.24 -1.13 5.51
C TYR A 143 -12.84 -2.62 5.47
N THR A 144 -12.75 -3.17 4.26
CA THR A 144 -11.98 -4.37 3.97
C THR A 144 -10.88 -4.05 2.96
N ALA A 145 -9.76 -4.75 3.04
CA ALA A 145 -8.67 -4.67 2.07
C ALA A 145 -9.02 -5.39 0.76
N ALA A 146 -10.06 -6.23 0.74
CA ALA A 146 -10.48 -6.99 -0.43
C ALA A 146 -11.57 -6.28 -1.26
N VAL A 147 -11.46 -6.38 -2.57
CA VAL A 147 -12.45 -5.86 -3.53
C VAL A 147 -12.62 -6.84 -4.67
N ASP A 148 -13.87 -7.05 -5.09
CA ASP A 148 -14.16 -7.78 -6.32
C ASP A 148 -14.60 -6.83 -7.42
N LEU A 149 -14.08 -7.07 -8.62
CA LEU A 149 -14.34 -6.27 -9.81
C LEU A 149 -15.01 -7.11 -10.90
N SER A 150 -16.06 -6.56 -11.50
CA SER A 150 -16.70 -7.12 -12.68
C SER A 150 -15.76 -7.12 -13.88
N VAL A 151 -15.63 -8.27 -14.53
CA VAL A 151 -14.96 -8.41 -15.82
C VAL A 151 -15.93 -8.35 -17.00
N SER A 152 -17.21 -8.06 -16.75
CA SER A 152 -18.21 -7.94 -17.81
C SER A 152 -17.80 -6.86 -18.82
N GLY A 153 -17.89 -7.21 -20.10
CA GLY A 153 -17.50 -6.35 -21.21
C GLY A 153 -16.00 -6.17 -21.42
N LEU A 154 -15.13 -6.88 -20.68
CA LEU A 154 -13.68 -6.87 -20.91
C LEU A 154 -13.26 -8.05 -21.78
N SER A 155 -12.38 -7.79 -22.76
CA SER A 155 -11.64 -8.83 -23.47
C SER A 155 -10.56 -9.45 -22.58
N THR A 156 -10.03 -10.61 -22.97
CA THR A 156 -8.90 -11.25 -22.27
C THR A 156 -7.71 -10.31 -22.14
N THR A 157 -7.34 -9.60 -23.21
CA THR A 157 -6.25 -8.59 -23.19
C THR A 157 -6.55 -7.45 -22.21
N GLN A 158 -7.78 -6.92 -22.20
CA GLN A 158 -8.16 -5.88 -21.25
C GLN A 158 -8.10 -6.37 -19.79
N ILE A 159 -8.39 -7.65 -19.55
CA ILE A 159 -8.24 -8.28 -18.24
C ILE A 159 -6.76 -8.32 -17.84
N HIS A 160 -5.86 -8.78 -18.72
CA HIS A 160 -4.42 -8.77 -18.44
C HIS A 160 -3.89 -7.38 -18.11
N ASN A 161 -4.21 -6.38 -18.94
CA ASN A 161 -3.72 -5.01 -18.75
C ASN A 161 -4.29 -4.39 -17.45
N LEU A 162 -5.51 -4.76 -17.04
CA LEU A 162 -6.08 -4.30 -15.77
C LEU A 162 -5.43 -4.99 -14.57
N LEU A 163 -5.15 -6.30 -14.64
CA LEU A 163 -4.43 -7.03 -13.59
C LEU A 163 -3.05 -6.37 -13.34
N GLU A 164 -2.28 -6.16 -14.40
CA GLU A 164 -0.94 -5.57 -14.32
C GLU A 164 -0.97 -4.15 -13.73
N ARG A 165 -1.89 -3.29 -14.19
CA ARG A 165 -2.07 -1.93 -13.65
C ARG A 165 -2.45 -1.93 -12.17
N LEU A 166 -3.38 -2.79 -11.75
CA LEU A 166 -3.76 -2.90 -10.35
C LEU A 166 -2.57 -3.33 -9.48
N ALA A 167 -1.78 -4.30 -9.95
CA ALA A 167 -0.60 -4.76 -9.22
C ALA A 167 0.48 -3.68 -9.11
N LYS A 168 0.72 -2.90 -10.16
CA LYS A 168 1.57 -1.70 -10.13
C LYS A 168 1.08 -0.61 -9.16
N LEU A 169 -0.18 -0.67 -8.72
CA LEU A 169 -0.77 0.24 -7.73
C LEU A 169 -0.91 -0.41 -6.34
N GLY A 170 -0.33 -1.59 -6.14
CA GLY A 170 -0.26 -2.26 -4.84
C GLY A 170 -1.41 -3.24 -4.56
N PHE A 171 -2.13 -3.71 -5.56
CA PHE A 171 -3.09 -4.79 -5.39
C PHE A 171 -2.48 -6.16 -5.69
N ALA A 172 -2.54 -7.09 -4.74
CA ALA A 172 -2.45 -8.51 -5.06
C ALA A 172 -3.77 -8.93 -5.72
N VAL A 173 -3.75 -9.20 -7.03
CA VAL A 173 -4.96 -9.39 -7.82
C VAL A 173 -4.94 -10.69 -8.63
N TRP A 174 -6.09 -11.35 -8.75
CA TRP A 174 -6.30 -12.53 -9.56
C TRP A 174 -7.56 -12.39 -10.40
N TYR A 175 -7.52 -12.86 -11.64
CA TYR A 175 -8.74 -13.17 -12.38
C TYR A 175 -9.29 -14.54 -11.95
N ARG A 176 -10.47 -14.54 -11.31
CA ARG A 176 -11.23 -15.74 -10.92
C ARG A 176 -12.08 -16.19 -12.09
N LYS A 177 -11.55 -17.08 -12.94
CA LYS A 177 -12.26 -17.66 -14.09
C LYS A 177 -12.87 -19.01 -13.73
N GLY A 178 -14.17 -19.19 -13.91
CA GLY A 178 -14.89 -20.41 -13.58
C GLY A 178 -14.25 -21.64 -14.25
N GLY A 179 -13.92 -22.65 -13.44
CA GLY A 179 -13.28 -23.89 -13.88
C GLY A 179 -11.77 -23.78 -14.12
N SER A 180 -11.12 -22.67 -13.77
CA SER A 180 -9.67 -22.46 -13.91
C SER A 180 -9.02 -22.18 -12.54
N ASP A 181 -7.75 -22.57 -12.38
CA ASP A 181 -6.96 -22.32 -11.17
C ASP A 181 -7.66 -22.70 -9.85
N GLY A 182 -8.51 -23.73 -9.86
CA GLY A 182 -9.29 -24.18 -8.69
C GLY A 182 -10.50 -23.32 -8.33
N TRP A 183 -10.86 -22.31 -9.14
CA TRP A 183 -12.03 -21.47 -8.90
C TRP A 183 -13.33 -22.08 -9.46
N SER A 184 -14.36 -22.14 -8.62
CA SER A 184 -15.73 -22.53 -8.99
C SER A 184 -16.70 -21.41 -8.61
N GLY A 185 -17.03 -20.54 -9.57
CA GLY A 185 -17.95 -19.42 -9.34
C GLY A 185 -18.02 -18.48 -10.54
N ALA A 186 -18.72 -17.36 -10.35
CA ALA A 186 -18.83 -16.33 -11.37
C ALA A 186 -17.47 -15.69 -11.69
N ASN A 187 -17.28 -15.29 -12.95
CA ASN A 187 -16.07 -14.63 -13.40
C ASN A 187 -15.96 -13.23 -12.79
N HIS A 188 -14.86 -12.94 -12.12
CA HIS A 188 -14.54 -11.61 -11.56
C HIS A 188 -13.04 -11.48 -11.30
N MET A 189 -12.54 -10.27 -11.04
CA MET A 189 -11.20 -10.10 -10.44
C MET A 189 -11.34 -9.97 -8.94
N HIS A 190 -10.58 -10.76 -8.19
CA HIS A 190 -10.42 -10.59 -6.75
C HIS A 190 -9.13 -9.82 -6.51
N ALA A 191 -9.18 -8.71 -5.78
CA ALA A 191 -8.02 -7.87 -5.50
C ALA A 191 -7.91 -7.56 -4.00
N VAL A 192 -6.70 -7.65 -3.47
CA VAL A 192 -6.37 -7.30 -2.07
C VAL A 192 -5.41 -6.13 -2.09
N TYR A 193 -5.81 -4.99 -1.51
CA TYR A 193 -4.97 -3.81 -1.44
C TYR A 193 -3.90 -3.97 -0.36
N ALA A 194 -2.66 -4.17 -0.82
CA ALA A 194 -1.53 -4.52 0.04
C ALA A 194 -1.15 -3.41 1.03
N ASN A 195 -1.52 -2.15 0.78
CA ASN A 195 -1.18 -1.00 1.64
C ASN A 195 -2.29 -0.64 2.63
N SER A 196 -2.94 -1.63 3.22
CA SER A 196 -3.93 -1.45 4.26
C SER A 196 -3.78 -2.52 5.33
N ALA A 197 -4.15 -2.23 6.58
CA ALA A 197 -4.18 -3.26 7.60
C ALA A 197 -5.24 -4.31 7.20
N MET A 198 -4.91 -5.58 7.37
CA MET A 198 -5.76 -6.67 6.90
C MET A 198 -5.62 -7.92 7.75
N LYS A 199 -6.70 -8.70 7.83
CA LYS A 199 -6.75 -9.98 8.54
C LYS A 199 -5.78 -11.01 7.96
N SER A 200 -5.37 -11.96 8.78
CA SER A 200 -4.42 -13.03 8.42
C SER A 200 -4.80 -13.76 7.12
N ALA A 201 -6.08 -14.05 6.91
CA ALA A 201 -6.56 -14.67 5.67
C ALA A 201 -6.19 -13.87 4.41
N LEU A 202 -6.31 -12.54 4.42
CA LEU A 202 -5.91 -11.70 3.28
C LEU A 202 -4.38 -11.54 3.18
N ARG A 203 -3.68 -11.47 4.32
CA ARG A 203 -2.20 -11.48 4.35
C ARG A 203 -1.64 -12.73 3.68
N SER A 204 -2.25 -13.87 3.94
CA SER A 204 -1.92 -15.14 3.31
C SER A 204 -2.10 -15.12 1.80
N GLN A 205 -3.23 -14.60 1.32
CA GLN A 205 -3.44 -14.42 -0.12
C GLN A 205 -2.37 -13.52 -0.76
N VAL A 206 -1.99 -12.41 -0.10
CA VAL A 206 -0.92 -11.53 -0.61
C VAL A 206 0.42 -12.27 -0.68
N ARG A 207 0.77 -13.07 0.34
CA ARG A 207 1.98 -13.91 0.29
C ARG A 207 1.94 -14.91 -0.86
N SER A 208 0.81 -15.61 -1.03
CA SER A 208 0.59 -16.52 -2.16
C SER A 208 0.76 -15.81 -3.50
N TRP A 209 0.23 -14.59 -3.64
CA TRP A 209 0.36 -13.79 -4.85
C TRP A 209 1.82 -13.49 -5.18
N LEU A 210 2.62 -13.08 -4.18
CA LEU A 210 4.03 -12.72 -4.35
C LEU A 210 4.85 -13.89 -4.92
N VAL A 211 4.51 -15.12 -4.53
CA VAL A 211 5.14 -16.36 -5.03
C VAL A 211 4.42 -16.97 -6.25
N GLY A 212 3.48 -16.25 -6.88
CA GLY A 212 2.81 -16.67 -8.12
C GLY A 212 1.73 -17.74 -7.95
N ARG A 213 1.13 -17.85 -6.76
CA ARG A 213 0.03 -18.79 -6.46
C ARG A 213 -1.33 -18.08 -6.47
N ASN A 214 -2.39 -18.87 -6.53
CA ASN A 214 -3.76 -18.40 -6.77
C ASN A 214 -4.46 -17.80 -5.52
N GLY A 215 -3.85 -17.86 -4.33
CA GLY A 215 -4.47 -17.34 -3.09
C GLY A 215 -5.81 -18.00 -2.72
N LEU A 216 -6.13 -19.18 -3.27
CA LEU A 216 -7.23 -20.02 -2.79
C LEU A 216 -6.70 -21.02 -1.77
N VAL A 217 -7.61 -21.76 -1.12
CA VAL A 217 -7.23 -22.88 -0.23
C VAL A 217 -6.32 -23.90 -0.94
N SER A 218 -6.52 -24.15 -2.24
CA SER A 218 -5.64 -25.04 -3.01
C SER A 218 -4.22 -24.51 -3.16
N ASN A 219 -4.05 -23.19 -3.04
CA ASN A 219 -2.81 -22.44 -3.22
C ASN A 219 -2.02 -22.86 -4.47
N SER A 220 -2.68 -23.29 -5.54
CA SER A 220 -2.03 -23.78 -6.75
C SER A 220 -1.33 -22.65 -7.51
N ILE A 221 -0.40 -23.00 -8.39
CA ILE A 221 0.25 -22.01 -9.28
C ILE A 221 -0.83 -21.28 -10.08
N TYR A 222 -0.77 -19.95 -10.12
CA TYR A 222 -1.66 -19.13 -10.90
C TYR A 222 -1.24 -19.14 -12.37
N GLN A 223 -2.10 -19.63 -13.27
CA GLN A 223 -1.74 -19.82 -14.68
C GLN A 223 -2.18 -18.67 -15.57
N PHE A 224 -3.23 -17.92 -15.20
CA PHE A 224 -3.85 -16.99 -16.13
C PHE A 224 -2.94 -15.82 -16.51
N HIS A 225 -2.19 -15.22 -15.57
CA HIS A 225 -1.33 -14.07 -15.86
C HIS A 225 -0.04 -14.11 -15.05
N LYS A 226 1.06 -13.71 -15.71
CA LYS A 226 2.39 -13.56 -15.11
C LYS A 226 2.66 -12.07 -14.91
N PHE A 227 2.70 -11.64 -13.65
CA PHE A 227 3.00 -10.26 -13.28
C PHE A 227 4.46 -9.92 -13.49
N SER A 228 4.72 -8.68 -13.91
CA SER A 228 6.09 -8.14 -14.05
C SER A 228 6.83 -8.10 -12.71
N ALA A 229 8.16 -8.00 -12.77
CA ALA A 229 8.97 -7.77 -11.58
C ALA A 229 8.57 -6.46 -10.87
N SER A 230 8.23 -5.42 -11.63
CA SER A 230 7.82 -4.11 -11.10
C SER A 230 6.53 -4.19 -10.31
N ALA A 231 5.51 -4.86 -10.85
CA ALA A 231 4.25 -5.11 -10.18
C ALA A 231 4.47 -5.86 -8.85
N LYS A 232 5.30 -6.91 -8.86
CA LYS A 232 5.63 -7.66 -7.64
C LYS A 232 6.36 -6.83 -6.60
N ALA A 233 7.33 -6.03 -7.03
CA ALA A 233 8.07 -5.12 -6.16
C ALA A 233 7.14 -4.12 -5.46
N ASN A 234 6.18 -3.56 -6.20
CA ASN A 234 5.22 -2.60 -5.65
C ASN A 234 4.33 -3.27 -4.59
N VAL A 235 3.68 -4.40 -4.92
CA VAL A 235 2.84 -5.13 -3.96
C VAL A 235 3.64 -5.54 -2.72
N LYS A 236 4.89 -5.99 -2.88
CA LYS A 236 5.79 -6.35 -1.76
C LYS A 236 6.08 -5.15 -0.86
N GLY A 237 6.45 -4.01 -1.43
CA GLY A 237 6.73 -2.78 -0.67
C GLY A 237 5.49 -2.32 0.12
N LYS A 238 4.33 -2.31 -0.55
CA LYS A 238 3.03 -1.98 0.07
C LYS A 238 2.64 -2.97 1.17
N TYR A 239 2.86 -4.26 0.95
CA TYR A 239 2.57 -5.30 1.93
C TYR A 239 3.43 -5.18 3.20
N ALA A 240 4.71 -4.80 3.08
CA ALA A 240 5.55 -4.53 4.24
C ALA A 240 4.98 -3.39 5.12
N MET A 241 4.34 -2.39 4.49
CA MET A 241 3.69 -1.29 5.19
C MET A 241 2.34 -1.67 5.85
N SER A 242 1.69 -2.76 5.41
CA SER A 242 0.42 -3.23 5.99
C SER A 242 0.49 -3.62 7.46
N ALA A 243 1.65 -4.13 7.91
CA ALA A 243 1.81 -4.72 9.24
C ALA A 243 1.86 -3.68 10.37
N GLN A 244 2.24 -2.44 10.03
CA GLN A 244 2.38 -1.38 11.03
C GLN A 244 1.04 -0.81 11.48
N GLY A 245 -0.07 -1.27 10.87
CA GLY A 245 -1.28 -0.47 10.76
C GLY A 245 -0.93 0.78 9.97
N THR A 246 -1.71 1.19 8.98
CA THR A 246 -1.41 2.48 8.35
C THR A 246 -1.81 3.60 9.31
N SER A 247 -1.03 3.85 10.36
CA SER A 247 -0.95 5.16 11.00
C SER A 247 -0.15 6.09 10.09
N ASN A 248 -0.54 6.18 8.82
CA ASN A 248 0.00 7.15 7.86
C ASN A 248 1.52 7.20 7.68
N GLY A 249 2.25 6.15 8.04
CA GLY A 249 3.65 5.98 7.70
C GLY A 249 3.79 5.38 6.31
N GLY A 250 3.80 6.22 5.27
CA GLY A 250 4.38 5.83 3.98
C GLY A 250 5.86 5.45 4.15
N ALA A 251 6.43 4.71 3.20
CA ALA A 251 7.87 4.56 3.07
C ALA A 251 8.48 5.97 3.20
N GLY A 252 9.28 6.19 4.24
CA GLY A 252 9.48 7.56 4.70
C GLY A 252 9.93 8.48 3.57
N VAL A 253 9.35 9.68 3.51
CA VAL A 253 9.64 10.62 2.42
C VAL A 253 11.07 11.12 2.60
N SER A 254 11.91 10.92 1.59
CA SER A 254 13.27 11.48 1.60
C SER A 254 13.18 13.00 1.47
N GLY A 255 13.62 13.72 2.49
CA GLY A 255 13.72 15.17 2.52
C GLY A 255 15.16 15.61 2.64
N ARG A 256 15.50 16.76 2.06
CA ARG A 256 16.79 17.41 2.28
C ARG A 256 16.63 18.48 3.35
N VAL A 257 17.46 18.43 4.40
CA VAL A 257 17.50 19.48 5.42
C VAL A 257 18.02 20.76 4.77
N ASN A 258 17.30 21.87 4.94
CA ASN A 258 17.69 23.18 4.41
C ASN A 258 17.65 24.22 5.54
N THR A 259 18.81 24.51 6.11
CA THR A 259 18.98 25.33 7.31
C THR A 259 20.04 26.43 7.15
N ARG A 260 20.51 26.70 5.92
CA ARG A 260 21.53 27.73 5.59
C ARG A 260 22.82 27.59 6.42
N GLY A 261 23.33 26.37 6.51
CA GLY A 261 24.60 26.02 7.14
C GLY A 261 24.54 25.66 8.62
N VAL A 262 23.45 25.93 9.35
CA VAL A 262 23.34 25.55 10.77
C VAL A 262 22.71 24.16 10.89
N ALA A 263 23.29 23.23 11.64
CA ALA A 263 22.70 21.91 11.81
C ALA A 263 21.30 21.98 12.49
N LEU A 264 20.34 21.22 11.97
CA LEU A 264 19.02 21.02 12.56
C LEU A 264 19.15 20.17 13.84
N THR A 265 18.73 20.69 14.99
CA THR A 265 18.70 19.89 16.24
C THR A 265 17.54 18.89 16.22
N ILE A 266 17.82 17.61 16.45
CA ILE A 266 16.83 16.56 16.61
C ILE A 266 16.51 16.40 18.10
N ARG A 267 15.23 16.30 18.45
CA ARG A 267 14.75 16.21 19.84
C ARG A 267 13.97 14.93 20.08
N ALA A 268 13.94 14.46 21.32
CA ALA A 268 13.24 13.24 21.72
C ALA A 268 11.71 13.31 21.54
N SER A 269 11.14 14.51 21.43
CA SER A 269 9.73 14.72 21.13
C SER A 269 9.49 16.06 20.41
N ALA A 270 8.25 16.28 19.97
CA ALA A 270 7.77 17.46 19.24
C ALA A 270 7.69 18.75 20.08
N SER A 271 8.68 19.02 20.93
CA SER A 271 8.71 20.14 21.87
C SER A 271 10.09 20.77 21.98
N ARG A 272 10.15 22.10 22.17
CA ARG A 272 11.41 22.81 22.44
C ARG A 272 12.01 22.47 23.81
N SER A 273 11.18 22.03 24.75
CA SER A 273 11.61 21.59 26.08
C SER A 273 12.13 20.15 26.11
N ALA A 274 11.92 19.38 25.03
CA ALA A 274 12.41 18.01 24.94
C ALA A 274 13.93 17.98 24.83
N ALA A 275 14.56 16.94 25.38
CA ALA A 275 15.99 16.73 25.29
C ALA A 275 16.44 16.68 23.81
N ALA A 276 17.56 17.33 23.51
CA ALA A 276 18.23 17.15 22.22
C ALA A 276 18.86 15.75 22.20
N VAL A 277 18.60 15.00 21.12
CA VAL A 277 19.12 13.63 20.93
C VAL A 277 20.12 13.55 19.79
N GLY A 278 20.26 14.62 19.00
CA GLY A 278 21.24 14.69 17.93
C GLY A 278 21.09 15.94 17.08
N SER A 279 21.78 15.95 15.94
CA SER A 279 21.68 17.01 14.95
C SER A 279 21.90 16.48 13.54
N VAL A 280 21.27 17.11 12.55
CA VAL A 280 21.43 16.80 11.13
C VAL A 280 22.00 18.02 10.42
N GLY A 281 23.09 17.84 9.68
CA GLY A 281 23.74 18.94 8.95
C GLY A 281 22.85 19.53 7.86
N ASP A 282 23.11 20.80 7.51
CA ASP A 282 22.49 21.42 6.33
C ASP A 282 22.83 20.62 5.07
N GLY A 283 21.84 20.46 4.20
CA GLY A 283 21.96 19.70 2.97
C GLY A 283 21.97 18.18 3.12
N ALA A 284 21.94 17.64 4.33
CA ALA A 284 21.84 16.20 4.57
C ALA A 284 20.45 15.67 4.20
N TYR A 285 20.40 14.41 3.75
CA TYR A 285 19.14 13.70 3.50
C TYR A 285 18.63 13.05 4.77
N VAL A 286 17.32 13.13 4.98
CA VAL A 286 16.60 12.45 6.05
C VAL A 286 15.42 11.70 5.47
N THR A 287 15.09 10.57 6.09
CA THR A 287 13.90 9.79 5.76
C THR A 287 12.82 10.11 6.78
N ILE A 288 11.72 10.73 6.32
CA ILE A 288 10.60 11.14 7.15
C ILE A 288 9.58 10.01 7.21
N THR A 289 9.67 9.18 8.24
CA THR A 289 8.78 8.02 8.41
C THR A 289 7.45 8.36 9.10
N CYS A 290 7.41 9.45 9.86
CA CYS A 290 6.20 9.98 10.48
C CYS A 290 6.33 11.49 10.72
N GLN A 291 5.18 12.18 10.80
CA GLN A 291 5.09 13.58 11.17
C GLN A 291 4.20 13.72 12.40
N LYS A 292 4.58 14.60 13.32
CA LYS A 292 3.79 14.92 14.51
C LYS A 292 3.73 16.43 14.69
N THR A 293 2.53 16.96 14.92
CA THR A 293 2.34 18.38 15.23
C THR A 293 2.99 18.70 16.58
N GLY A 294 3.97 19.60 16.55
CA GLY A 294 4.69 20.08 17.73
C GLY A 294 4.31 21.48 18.16
N GLN A 295 5.13 22.05 19.05
CA GLN A 295 5.02 23.46 19.43
C GLN A 295 5.32 24.37 18.24
N SER A 296 4.50 25.40 18.03
CA SER A 296 4.84 26.51 17.14
C SER A 296 6.07 27.25 17.65
N VAL A 297 7.03 27.52 16.77
CA VAL A 297 8.25 28.26 17.10
C VAL A 297 8.35 29.47 16.21
N THR A 298 8.60 30.64 16.80
CA THR A 298 8.89 31.88 16.08
C THR A 298 10.40 32.09 15.98
N GLY A 299 10.90 32.37 14.77
CA GLY A 299 12.31 32.63 14.49
C GLY A 299 12.56 32.99 13.02
N THR A 300 13.73 33.55 12.73
CA THR A 300 14.13 33.89 11.36
C THR A 300 14.58 32.61 10.65
N TYR A 301 13.84 32.17 9.64
CA TYR A 301 14.31 31.14 8.71
C TYR A 301 14.56 31.75 7.34
N GLY A 302 15.42 31.10 6.58
CA GLY A 302 15.90 31.63 5.34
C GLY A 302 15.27 30.97 4.12
N THR A 303 14.24 31.58 3.54
CA THR A 303 13.70 31.15 2.24
C THR A 303 14.58 31.62 1.09
N THR A 304 15.04 30.70 0.24
CA THR A 304 15.40 30.98 -1.17
C THR A 304 14.45 30.20 -2.04
#